data_AF-A0AA87CPJ0-F1
#
_entry.id   AF-A0AA87CPJ0-F1
#
_cell.length_a   1.000
_cell.length_b   1.000
_cell.length_c   1.000
_cell.angle_alpha   90.00
_cell.angle_beta   90.00
_cell.angle_gamma   90.00
#
_symmetry.space_group_name_H-M   'P 1'
#
loop_
_entity.id
_entity.type
_entity.pdbx_description
1 polymer ?
#
loop_
_entity_poly.entity_id
_entity_poly.type
_entity_poly.pdbx_seq_one_letter_code
_entity_poly.pdbx_strand_id
1 'polypeptide(L)'
;MKKIFYIHKILALFLSFFILLFPFSFAMSQQNNNFRLLIHGGAGDITEKSLIPQLQKEHELKLKEALQAGYEILSKGGDSIEAVQAAVIIMEDSPLYNAGKGASLTTDNKVELDASIMDGRDHTAGAVVGVSNIKNPIIAAYKVMTKSPYVMMGGTGAEQFAKAEGLELVDPSYFIIESRLEQLKKVKEISHKIDQEKGLNAALFEDPLLYDYKYGTVGAVAVDSRGNVAAATSTGGSTNKHYGRIGDSPIIGAGTYADNNTVAISTTGLGEVFIRGVAAYDVVAQIKYSNTPLAEAVMNTLNSVKNMGGTGGIIAIDSKGNFVMQFNTKGMFRGTIGQDGIPQVAIFGP
;
A
#
# COMPACT_ATOMS: atom_id res chain seq x y z
N MET A 1 34.83 -37.07 92.47
CA MET A 1 33.93 -37.92 91.67
C MET A 1 34.52 -38.08 90.26
N LYS A 2 34.73 -39.35 89.85
CA LYS A 2 34.83 -39.95 88.50
C LYS A 2 35.70 -39.24 87.42
N LYS A 3 36.83 -39.80 86.97
CA LYS A 3 37.10 -41.00 86.11
C LYS A 3 36.76 -40.84 84.60
N ILE A 4 37.81 -41.01 83.77
CA ILE A 4 37.95 -41.93 82.61
C ILE A 4 37.67 -41.43 81.17
N PHE A 5 38.72 -41.62 80.32
CA PHE A 5 38.85 -42.02 78.90
C PHE A 5 37.69 -41.82 77.90
N TYR A 6 38.01 -41.41 76.65
CA TYR A 6 38.20 -42.32 75.48
C TYR A 6 38.46 -41.54 74.17
N ILE A 7 39.41 -42.07 73.38
CA ILE A 7 39.62 -41.87 71.93
C ILE A 7 38.32 -42.21 71.17
N HIS A 8 37.97 -41.52 70.06
CA HIS A 8 37.28 -42.13 68.89
C HIS A 8 37.35 -41.26 67.61
N LYS A 9 37.46 -41.96 66.48
CA LYS A 9 37.51 -41.52 65.08
C LYS A 9 36.20 -40.86 64.58
N ILE A 10 36.32 -39.92 63.64
CA ILE A 10 35.31 -39.55 62.62
C ILE A 10 36.14 -39.35 61.33
N LEU A 11 36.29 -40.27 60.38
CA LEU A 11 35.36 -40.89 59.42
C LEU A 11 34.39 -39.94 58.70
N ALA A 12 34.80 -39.60 57.47
CA ALA A 12 34.01 -39.34 56.26
C ALA A 12 32.96 -38.21 56.25
N LEU A 13 33.20 -37.22 55.39
CA LEU A 13 32.27 -36.94 54.27
C LEU A 13 33.01 -36.17 53.16
N PHE A 14 33.44 -36.91 52.13
CA PHE A 14 33.74 -36.32 50.82
C PHE A 14 32.41 -35.84 50.24
N LEU A 15 32.12 -34.54 50.32
CA LEU A 15 31.05 -33.94 49.55
C LEU A 15 31.60 -33.69 48.14
N SER A 16 31.41 -34.64 47.24
CA SER A 16 31.59 -34.43 45.80
C SER A 16 30.59 -33.36 45.37
N PHE A 17 31.07 -32.13 45.18
CA PHE A 17 30.32 -31.04 44.59
C PHE A 17 30.11 -31.37 43.11
N PHE A 18 29.03 -32.10 42.80
CA PHE A 18 28.53 -32.28 41.45
C PHE A 18 27.94 -30.94 41.00
N ILE A 19 28.79 -30.07 40.44
CA ILE A 19 28.33 -28.91 39.68
C ILE A 19 27.67 -29.47 38.42
N LEU A 20 26.35 -29.60 38.46
CA LEU A 20 25.51 -29.76 37.29
C LEU A 20 25.69 -28.51 36.42
N LEU A 21 26.67 -28.57 35.51
CA LEU A 21 26.76 -27.72 34.34
C LEU A 21 25.55 -28.03 33.46
N PHE A 22 24.41 -27.39 33.76
CA PHE A 22 23.34 -27.28 32.80
C PHE A 22 23.90 -26.52 31.58
N PRO A 23 23.91 -27.10 30.37
CA PRO A 23 24.19 -26.33 29.19
C PRO A 23 23.07 -25.30 29.07
N PHE A 24 23.39 -24.04 29.31
CA PHE A 24 22.57 -22.92 28.88
C PHE A 24 22.58 -22.95 27.34
N SER A 25 21.71 -23.77 26.76
CA SER A 25 21.40 -23.68 25.34
C SER A 25 20.71 -22.33 25.16
N PHE A 26 21.48 -21.33 24.75
CA PHE A 26 20.92 -20.18 24.06
C PHE A 26 20.22 -20.75 22.82
N ALA A 27 18.92 -20.98 22.92
CA ALA A 27 18.08 -21.06 21.75
C ALA A 27 18.16 -19.68 21.09
N MET A 28 19.06 -19.53 20.12
CA MET A 28 18.86 -18.52 19.09
C MET A 28 17.49 -18.83 18.52
N SER A 29 16.49 -17.98 18.81
CA SER A 29 15.26 -18.03 18.05
C SER A 29 15.69 -17.86 16.60
N GLN A 30 15.38 -18.85 15.77
CA GLN A 30 15.54 -18.71 14.34
C GLN A 30 14.56 -17.60 13.96
N GLN A 31 15.06 -16.37 13.86
CA GLN A 31 14.27 -15.22 13.48
C GLN A 31 13.66 -15.58 12.13
N ASN A 32 12.34 -15.73 12.10
CA ASN A 32 11.66 -16.24 10.93
C ASN A 32 11.77 -15.14 9.87
N ASN A 33 12.75 -15.25 8.98
CA ASN A 33 13.23 -14.21 8.07
C ASN A 33 12.22 -13.79 6.99
N ASN A 34 10.92 -14.05 7.18
CA ASN A 34 9.93 -14.13 6.12
C ASN A 34 9.44 -12.74 5.69
N PHE A 35 10.30 -12.01 4.97
CA PHE A 35 9.91 -10.78 4.31
C PHE A 35 9.04 -11.08 3.10
N ARG A 36 8.14 -10.16 2.79
CA ARG A 36 7.27 -10.25 1.62
C ARG A 36 6.79 -8.86 1.23
N LEU A 37 6.63 -8.67 -0.07
CA LEU A 37 6.07 -7.48 -0.68
C LEU A 37 4.85 -7.87 -1.52
N LEU A 38 3.82 -7.03 -1.47
CA LEU A 38 2.65 -7.06 -2.33
C LEU A 38 2.52 -5.71 -3.02
N ILE A 39 2.01 -5.73 -4.25
CA ILE A 39 1.66 -4.52 -5.00
C ILE A 39 0.29 -4.65 -5.66
N HIS A 40 -0.34 -3.51 -5.94
CA HIS A 40 -1.40 -3.39 -6.94
C HIS A 40 -1.12 -2.24 -7.90
N GLY A 41 -1.55 -2.41 -9.15
CA GLY A 41 -1.58 -1.38 -10.19
C GLY A 41 -3.00 -0.92 -10.53
N GLY A 42 -3.95 -1.20 -9.63
CA GLY A 42 -5.32 -0.72 -9.72
C GLY A 42 -6.35 -1.79 -10.07
N ALA A 43 -7.60 -1.56 -9.68
CA ALA A 43 -8.76 -2.44 -9.85
C ALA A 43 -9.76 -1.89 -10.88
N GLY A 44 -10.59 -2.71 -11.52
CA GLY A 44 -11.65 -2.19 -12.40
C GLY A 44 -12.30 -3.24 -13.30
N ASP A 45 -12.94 -2.79 -14.37
CA ASP A 45 -13.55 -3.65 -15.38
C ASP A 45 -12.50 -4.22 -16.37
N ILE A 46 -11.50 -4.89 -15.79
CA ILE A 46 -10.38 -5.50 -16.49
C ILE A 46 -10.73 -6.96 -16.76
N THR A 47 -10.89 -7.31 -18.03
CA THR A 47 -11.26 -8.66 -18.47
C THR A 47 -10.30 -9.13 -19.56
N GLU A 48 -10.19 -10.45 -19.77
CA GLU A 48 -9.38 -11.01 -20.86
C GLU A 48 -9.80 -10.46 -22.25
N LYS A 49 -11.08 -10.10 -22.41
CA LYS A 49 -11.61 -9.53 -23.65
C LYS A 49 -11.22 -8.05 -23.83
N SER A 50 -11.05 -7.31 -22.73
CA SER A 50 -10.73 -5.87 -22.77
C SER A 50 -9.23 -5.59 -22.75
N LEU A 51 -8.39 -6.59 -22.48
CA LEU A 51 -6.93 -6.45 -22.43
C LEU A 51 -6.27 -7.25 -23.55
N ILE A 52 -5.70 -6.54 -24.54
CA ILE A 52 -4.97 -7.20 -25.62
C ILE A 52 -3.72 -7.91 -25.08
N PRO A 53 -3.30 -9.08 -25.64
CA PRO A 53 -2.20 -9.88 -25.09
C PRO A 53 -0.88 -9.12 -24.92
N GLN A 54 -0.58 -8.20 -25.84
CA GLN A 54 0.63 -7.37 -25.76
C GLN A 54 0.61 -6.45 -24.54
N LEU A 55 -0.50 -5.74 -24.31
CA LEU A 55 -0.65 -4.84 -23.17
C LEU A 55 -0.70 -5.63 -21.85
N GLN A 56 -1.29 -6.82 -21.85
CA GLN A 56 -1.21 -7.74 -20.70
C GLN A 56 0.24 -8.04 -20.34
N LYS A 57 1.07 -8.43 -21.31
CA LYS A 57 2.48 -8.72 -21.09
C LYS A 57 3.27 -7.51 -20.58
N GLU A 58 2.96 -6.31 -21.07
CA GLU A 58 3.57 -5.06 -20.59
C GLU A 58 3.23 -4.80 -19.11
N HIS A 59 1.97 -4.99 -18.71
CA HIS A 59 1.58 -4.90 -17.30
C HIS A 59 2.27 -5.97 -16.45
N GLU A 60 2.32 -7.22 -16.90
CA GLU A 60 3.01 -8.30 -16.17
C GLU A 60 4.49 -7.99 -15.97
N LEU A 61 5.19 -7.52 -17.01
CA LEU A 61 6.60 -7.15 -16.92
C LEU A 61 6.81 -5.98 -15.95
N LYS A 62 5.98 -4.95 -16.02
CA LYS A 62 6.12 -3.79 -15.14
C LYS A 62 5.78 -4.10 -13.69
N LEU A 63 4.77 -4.94 -13.43
CA LEU A 63 4.49 -5.45 -12.08
C LEU A 63 5.69 -6.24 -11.51
N LYS A 64 6.34 -7.08 -12.34
CA LYS A 64 7.54 -7.82 -11.93
C LYS A 64 8.71 -6.88 -11.61
N GLU A 65 8.91 -5.84 -12.42
CA GLU A 65 9.92 -4.81 -12.18
C GLU A 65 9.69 -4.07 -10.85
N ALA A 66 8.46 -3.66 -10.57
CA ALA A 66 8.11 -3.00 -9.30
C ALA A 66 8.33 -3.92 -8.09
N LEU A 67 7.95 -5.20 -8.20
CA LEU A 67 8.24 -6.21 -7.17
C LEU A 67 9.74 -6.39 -6.96
N GLN A 68 10.51 -6.44 -8.05
CA GLN A 68 11.96 -6.63 -7.99
C GLN A 68 12.66 -5.46 -7.28
N ALA A 69 12.25 -4.22 -7.55
CA ALA A 69 12.81 -3.03 -6.90
C ALA A 69 12.65 -3.07 -5.38
N GLY A 70 11.47 -3.41 -4.88
CA GLY A 70 11.26 -3.57 -3.43
C GLY A 70 11.92 -4.83 -2.86
N TYR A 71 11.98 -5.93 -3.61
CA TYR A 71 12.69 -7.15 -3.20
C TYR A 71 14.19 -6.92 -3.01
N GLU A 72 14.84 -6.13 -3.86
CA GLU A 72 16.26 -5.81 -3.73
C GLU A 72 16.62 -5.11 -2.41
N ILE A 73 15.66 -4.40 -1.81
CA ILE A 73 15.80 -3.78 -0.50
C ILE A 73 15.60 -4.83 0.59
N LEU A 74 14.48 -5.56 0.54
CA LEU A 74 14.12 -6.54 1.57
C LEU A 74 15.11 -7.71 1.66
N SER A 75 15.59 -8.21 0.51
CA SER A 75 16.57 -9.30 0.44
C SER A 75 17.93 -8.96 1.05
N LYS A 76 18.25 -7.67 1.18
CA LYS A 76 19.44 -7.16 1.86
C LYS A 76 19.19 -6.80 3.33
N GLY A 77 17.98 -7.07 3.85
CA GLY A 77 17.59 -6.73 5.21
C GLY A 77 17.18 -5.26 5.40
N GLY A 78 16.85 -4.55 4.33
CA GLY A 78 16.34 -3.17 4.37
C GLY A 78 14.93 -3.07 4.95
N ASP A 79 14.46 -1.83 5.17
CA ASP A 79 13.19 -1.56 5.84
C ASP A 79 11.99 -1.73 4.89
N SER A 80 10.86 -2.19 5.44
CA SER A 80 9.61 -2.34 4.68
C SER A 80 9.12 -1.01 4.09
N ILE A 81 9.34 0.10 4.79
CA ILE A 81 8.99 1.46 4.33
C ILE A 81 9.75 1.86 3.06
N GLU A 82 11.02 1.48 2.95
CA GLU A 82 11.85 1.74 1.76
C GLU A 82 11.42 0.83 0.61
N ALA A 83 11.08 -0.43 0.91
CA ALA A 83 10.63 -1.39 -0.09
C ALA A 83 9.31 -1.01 -0.75
N VAL A 84 8.31 -0.55 0.03
CA VAL A 84 7.03 -0.09 -0.53
C VAL A 84 7.21 1.19 -1.34
N GLN A 85 8.08 2.10 -0.90
CA GLN A 85 8.40 3.31 -1.65
C GLN A 85 9.05 2.97 -3.00
N ALA A 86 10.06 2.11 -3.03
CA ALA A 86 10.75 1.71 -4.25
C ALA A 86 9.80 1.06 -5.27
N ALA A 87 8.91 0.18 -4.81
CA ALA A 87 7.92 -0.45 -5.68
C ALA A 87 6.93 0.56 -6.27
N VAL A 88 6.44 1.52 -5.47
CA VAL A 88 5.53 2.57 -5.94
C VAL A 88 6.22 3.53 -6.93
N ILE A 89 7.49 3.87 -6.73
CA ILE A 89 8.26 4.71 -7.68
C ILE A 89 8.28 4.09 -9.07
N ILE A 90 8.53 2.79 -9.20
CA ILE A 90 8.53 2.09 -10.50
C ILE A 90 7.15 2.21 -11.19
N MET A 91 6.07 2.18 -10.40
CA MET A 91 4.72 2.32 -10.94
C MET A 91 4.37 3.78 -11.25
N GLU A 92 4.85 4.75 -10.48
CA GLU A 92 4.72 6.19 -10.77
C GLU A 92 5.49 6.63 -12.02
N ASP A 93 6.64 6.01 -12.30
CA ASP A 93 7.42 6.31 -13.51
C ASP A 93 6.88 5.61 -14.77
N SER A 94 5.87 4.74 -14.62
CA SER A 94 5.30 3.94 -15.68
C SER A 94 4.03 4.57 -16.26
N PRO A 95 3.96 4.84 -17.58
CA PRO A 95 2.75 5.39 -18.21
C PRO A 95 1.54 4.42 -18.20
N LEU A 96 1.72 3.17 -17.74
CA LEU A 96 0.68 2.14 -17.71
C LEU A 96 -0.31 2.34 -16.55
N TYR A 97 0.06 3.07 -15.50
CA TYR A 97 -0.75 3.20 -14.30
C TYR A 97 -1.26 4.63 -14.13
N ASN A 98 -2.23 4.84 -13.24
CA ASN A 98 -2.77 6.15 -12.92
C ASN A 98 -2.11 6.66 -11.63
N ALA A 99 -0.81 6.91 -11.71
CA ALA A 99 -0.01 7.52 -10.65
C ALA A 99 1.25 8.10 -11.29
N GLY A 100 1.70 9.28 -10.88
CA GLY A 100 2.83 9.95 -11.54
C GLY A 100 2.63 10.05 -13.06
N LYS A 101 3.57 9.52 -13.82
CA LYS A 101 3.52 9.47 -15.29
C LYS A 101 2.34 8.64 -15.76
N GLY A 102 1.49 9.23 -16.59
CA GLY A 102 0.26 8.57 -17.03
C GLY A 102 -0.91 8.74 -16.04
N ALA A 103 -0.83 9.70 -15.13
CA ALA A 103 -1.96 10.10 -14.29
C ALA A 103 -3.20 10.52 -15.11
N SER A 104 -4.37 10.25 -14.54
CA SER A 104 -5.65 10.75 -15.01
C SER A 104 -5.70 12.27 -14.96
N LEU A 105 -6.47 12.84 -15.87
CA LEU A 105 -6.54 14.29 -16.05
C LEU A 105 -7.79 14.86 -15.40
N THR A 106 -7.65 16.05 -14.81
CA THR A 106 -8.75 16.89 -14.35
C THR A 106 -9.60 17.38 -15.53
N THR A 107 -10.75 17.96 -15.23
CA THR A 107 -11.61 18.60 -16.24
C THR A 107 -10.88 19.69 -17.04
N ASP A 108 -9.82 20.30 -16.50
CA ASP A 108 -9.04 21.35 -17.16
C ASP A 108 -7.82 20.82 -17.94
N ASN A 109 -7.73 19.50 -18.17
CA ASN A 109 -6.57 18.83 -18.77
C ASN A 109 -5.27 18.99 -17.95
N LYS A 110 -5.37 19.21 -16.64
CA LYS A 110 -4.23 19.26 -15.72
C LYS A 110 -4.10 17.96 -14.96
N VAL A 111 -2.91 17.71 -14.42
CA VAL A 111 -2.67 16.63 -13.45
C VAL A 111 -2.70 17.17 -12.03
N GLU A 112 -3.26 16.37 -11.13
CA GLU A 112 -3.27 16.60 -9.69
C GLU A 112 -3.06 15.24 -9.04
N LEU A 113 -1.95 15.09 -8.32
CA LEU A 113 -1.49 13.80 -7.81
C LEU A 113 -1.62 13.75 -6.29
N ASP A 114 -1.95 12.58 -5.80
CA ASP A 114 -2.12 12.30 -4.37
C ASP A 114 -1.32 11.05 -4.00
N ALA A 115 -0.65 11.06 -2.84
CA ALA A 115 0.01 9.87 -2.31
C ALA A 115 0.08 9.89 -0.79
N SER A 116 0.12 8.71 -0.17
CA SER A 116 0.49 8.57 1.23
C SER A 116 1.31 7.32 1.50
N ILE A 117 2.03 7.36 2.63
CA ILE A 117 2.89 6.29 3.12
C ILE A 117 2.81 6.24 4.64
N MET A 118 2.87 5.03 5.21
CA MET A 118 2.75 4.82 6.65
C MET A 118 3.66 3.70 7.15
N ASP A 119 4.32 3.94 8.28
CA ASP A 119 5.15 2.98 8.99
C ASP A 119 4.36 2.33 10.14
N GLY A 120 4.32 0.99 10.14
CA GLY A 120 3.60 0.21 11.15
C GLY A 120 4.28 0.16 12.52
N ARG A 121 5.54 0.59 12.64
CA ARG A 121 6.30 0.55 13.91
C ARG A 121 5.72 1.49 14.96
N ASP A 122 5.43 2.72 14.55
CA ASP A 122 5.06 3.82 15.44
C ASP A 122 3.89 4.67 14.91
N HIS A 123 3.26 4.22 13.82
CA HIS A 123 2.16 4.90 13.13
C HIS A 123 2.54 6.24 12.52
N THR A 124 3.84 6.54 12.35
CA THR A 124 4.26 7.70 11.57
C THR A 124 3.77 7.57 10.14
N ALA A 125 3.27 8.67 9.59
CA ALA A 125 2.66 8.72 8.28
C ALA A 125 2.96 10.05 7.59
N GLY A 126 2.95 10.02 6.26
CA GLY A 126 3.11 11.19 5.43
C GLY A 126 2.24 11.12 4.19
N ALA A 127 1.76 12.27 3.74
CA ALA A 127 0.86 12.39 2.61
C ALA A 127 1.02 13.72 1.88
N VAL A 128 0.83 13.69 0.57
CA VAL A 128 0.69 14.86 -0.29
C VAL A 128 -0.58 14.78 -1.11
N VAL A 129 -1.23 15.93 -1.36
CA VAL A 129 -2.45 16.00 -2.17
C VAL A 129 -2.45 17.16 -3.15
N GLY A 130 -3.07 16.95 -4.31
CA GLY A 130 -3.25 17.97 -5.33
C GLY A 130 -1.93 18.56 -5.82
N VAL A 131 -0.84 17.79 -5.82
CA VAL A 131 0.47 18.24 -6.33
C VAL A 131 0.56 18.02 -7.83
N SER A 132 1.26 18.89 -8.55
CA SER A 132 1.21 18.94 -10.02
C SER A 132 2.58 18.86 -10.70
N ASN A 133 3.67 19.06 -9.96
CA ASN A 133 5.03 19.12 -10.52
C ASN A 133 6.07 18.26 -9.77
N ILE A 134 5.69 17.53 -8.73
CA ILE A 134 6.59 16.61 -8.02
C ILE A 134 6.61 15.29 -8.79
N LYS A 135 7.76 14.91 -9.36
CA LYS A 135 7.87 13.73 -10.24
C LYS A 135 7.33 12.44 -9.60
N ASN A 136 7.66 12.21 -8.34
CA ASN A 136 7.26 11.04 -7.58
C ASN A 136 6.57 11.46 -6.26
N PRO A 137 5.22 11.60 -6.27
CA PRO A 137 4.44 11.97 -5.10
C PRO A 137 4.71 11.10 -3.86
N ILE A 138 5.00 9.80 -4.03
CA ILE A 138 5.31 8.92 -2.89
C ILE A 138 6.60 9.30 -2.16
N ILE A 139 7.58 9.87 -2.87
CA ILE A 139 8.81 10.39 -2.26
C ILE A 139 8.48 11.63 -1.44
N ALA A 140 7.61 12.52 -1.96
CA ALA A 140 7.17 13.69 -1.22
C ALA A 140 6.38 13.32 0.04
N ALA A 141 5.48 12.34 -0.03
CA ALA A 141 4.77 11.79 1.13
C ALA A 141 5.76 11.30 2.21
N TYR A 142 6.79 10.53 1.82
CA TYR A 142 7.83 10.09 2.75
C TYR A 142 8.66 11.25 3.34
N LYS A 143 8.91 12.32 2.57
CA LYS A 143 9.57 13.52 3.09
C LYS A 143 8.68 14.26 4.09
N VAL A 144 7.37 14.38 3.85
CA VAL A 144 6.44 14.95 4.82
C VAL A 144 6.54 14.21 6.15
N MET A 145 6.54 12.87 6.11
CA MET A 145 6.67 12.01 7.30
C MET A 145 7.99 12.21 8.06
N THR A 146 9.11 12.36 7.35
CA THR A 146 10.46 12.29 7.95
C THR A 146 11.13 13.65 8.16
N LYS A 147 10.63 14.72 7.53
CA LYS A 147 11.23 16.06 7.50
C LYS A 147 10.25 17.15 7.91
N SER A 148 9.12 16.79 8.50
CA SER A 148 8.17 17.73 9.05
C SER A 148 7.47 17.14 10.28
N PRO A 149 6.85 17.97 11.14
CA PRO A 149 5.98 17.50 12.22
C PRO A 149 4.55 17.18 11.75
N TYR A 150 4.27 17.26 10.45
CA TYR A 150 2.93 17.14 9.88
C TYR A 150 2.73 15.78 9.21
N VAL A 151 1.48 15.34 9.10
CA VAL A 151 1.12 14.12 8.38
C VAL A 151 0.78 14.40 6.91
N MET A 152 0.23 15.56 6.58
CA MET A 152 -0.34 15.81 5.25
C MET A 152 -0.10 17.24 4.80
N MET A 153 0.34 17.41 3.54
CA MET A 153 0.50 18.71 2.90
C MET A 153 -0.24 18.74 1.55
N GLY A 154 -0.72 19.92 1.13
CA GLY A 154 -1.52 20.04 -0.09
C GLY A 154 -1.04 21.14 -1.04
N GLY A 155 -1.28 20.91 -2.33
CA GLY A 155 -1.11 21.88 -3.41
C GLY A 155 0.27 22.51 -3.44
N THR A 156 0.29 23.81 -3.73
CA THR A 156 1.54 24.60 -3.86
C THR A 156 2.40 24.60 -2.60
N GLY A 157 1.81 24.45 -1.40
CA GLY A 157 2.56 24.33 -0.16
C GLY A 157 3.39 23.05 -0.09
N ALA A 158 2.81 21.92 -0.53
CA ALA A 158 3.53 20.65 -0.63
C ALA A 158 4.65 20.72 -1.70
N GLU A 159 4.42 21.41 -2.82
CA GLU A 159 5.43 21.59 -3.87
C GLU A 159 6.60 22.49 -3.41
N GLN A 160 6.32 23.54 -2.63
CA GLN A 160 7.35 24.38 -2.02
C GLN A 160 8.20 23.58 -1.02
N PHE A 161 7.55 22.77 -0.19
CA PHE A 161 8.23 21.87 0.73
C PHE A 161 9.10 20.85 -0.03
N ALA A 162 8.56 20.20 -1.06
CA ALA A 162 9.30 19.29 -1.92
C ALA A 162 10.54 19.93 -2.55
N LYS A 163 10.41 21.18 -3.02
CA LYS A 163 11.54 21.97 -3.53
C LYS A 163 12.62 22.22 -2.47
N ALA A 164 12.21 22.59 -1.25
CA ALA A 164 13.12 22.85 -0.15
C ALA A 164 13.88 21.59 0.28
N GLU A 165 13.23 20.42 0.22
CA GLU A 165 13.82 19.10 0.49
C GLU A 165 14.62 18.53 -0.70
N GLY A 166 14.78 19.29 -1.78
CA GLY A 166 15.59 18.90 -2.95
C GLY A 166 14.98 17.80 -3.81
N LEU A 167 13.66 17.64 -3.81
CA LEU A 167 12.98 16.68 -4.68
C LEU A 167 12.99 17.14 -6.14
N GLU A 168 13.00 16.15 -7.05
CA GLU A 168 12.93 16.41 -8.49
C GLU A 168 11.55 16.97 -8.86
N LEU A 169 11.54 18.22 -9.31
CA LEU A 169 10.37 18.85 -9.89
C LEU A 169 10.46 18.77 -11.41
N VAL A 170 9.34 18.46 -12.06
CA VAL A 170 9.22 18.32 -13.51
C VAL A 170 8.15 19.26 -14.05
N ASP A 171 8.25 19.58 -15.34
CA ASP A 171 7.13 20.22 -16.03
C ASP A 171 5.90 19.29 -15.99
N PRO A 172 4.68 19.80 -15.69
CA PRO A 172 3.48 18.97 -15.67
C PRO A 172 3.24 18.15 -16.95
N SER A 173 3.79 18.56 -18.09
CA SER A 173 3.73 17.79 -19.33
C SER A 173 4.39 16.41 -19.24
N TYR A 174 5.30 16.18 -18.28
CA TYR A 174 5.91 14.87 -18.01
C TYR A 174 4.86 13.81 -17.70
N PHE A 175 3.79 14.19 -17.00
CA PHE A 175 2.76 13.28 -16.53
C PHE A 175 1.71 12.95 -17.59
N ILE A 176 1.56 13.82 -18.59
CA ILE A 176 0.48 13.78 -19.57
C ILE A 176 0.91 12.92 -20.76
N ILE A 177 0.11 11.91 -21.09
CA ILE A 177 0.30 11.04 -22.27
C ILE A 177 -0.95 11.04 -23.14
N GLU A 178 -0.77 10.78 -24.44
CA GLU A 178 -1.85 10.83 -25.43
C GLU A 178 -3.07 9.98 -25.04
N SER A 179 -2.85 8.76 -24.54
CA SER A 179 -3.93 7.87 -24.13
C SER A 179 -4.82 8.45 -23.02
N ARG A 180 -4.28 9.29 -22.13
CA ARG A 180 -5.03 9.97 -21.06
C ARG A 180 -5.80 11.19 -21.57
N LEU A 181 -5.28 11.88 -22.57
CA LEU A 181 -6.01 12.95 -23.27
C LEU A 181 -7.21 12.37 -24.02
N GLU A 182 -7.03 11.27 -24.75
CA GLU A 182 -8.11 10.55 -25.41
C GLU A 182 -9.15 10.04 -24.42
N GLN A 183 -8.71 9.51 -23.27
CA GLN A 183 -9.60 9.06 -22.20
C GLN A 183 -10.45 10.22 -21.67
N LEU A 184 -9.83 11.35 -21.31
CA LEU A 184 -10.54 12.54 -20.84
C LEU A 184 -11.57 13.03 -21.86
N LYS A 185 -11.20 13.06 -23.15
CA LYS A 185 -12.12 13.45 -24.23
C LYS A 185 -13.37 12.57 -24.25
N LYS A 186 -13.20 11.24 -24.20
CA LYS A 186 -14.32 10.28 -24.17
C LYS A 186 -15.20 10.50 -22.93
N VAL A 187 -14.59 10.65 -21.75
CA VAL A 187 -15.33 10.89 -20.50
C VAL A 187 -16.15 12.18 -20.61
N LYS A 188 -15.57 13.28 -21.10
CA LYS A 188 -16.28 14.56 -21.30
C LYS A 188 -17.44 14.44 -22.28
N GLU A 189 -17.27 13.69 -23.38
CA GLU A 189 -18.36 13.45 -24.34
C GLU A 189 -19.53 12.69 -23.69
N ILE A 190 -19.25 11.73 -22.82
CA ILE A 190 -20.31 10.99 -22.10
C ILE A 190 -20.94 11.88 -21.03
N SER A 191 -20.15 12.61 -20.23
CA SER A 191 -20.67 13.55 -19.23
C SER A 191 -21.60 14.58 -19.87
N HIS A 192 -21.23 15.12 -21.04
CA HIS A 192 -22.05 16.08 -21.76
C HIS A 192 -23.41 15.50 -22.19
N LYS A 193 -23.43 14.25 -22.69
CA LYS A 193 -24.70 13.58 -23.06
C LYS A 193 -25.61 13.41 -21.84
N ILE A 194 -25.04 13.04 -20.70
CA ILE A 194 -25.80 12.85 -19.47
C ILE A 194 -26.35 14.17 -18.95
N ASP A 195 -25.55 15.24 -19.00
CA ASP A 195 -26.02 16.57 -18.62
C ASP A 195 -27.14 17.08 -19.54
N GLN A 196 -27.11 16.74 -20.83
CA GLN A 196 -28.19 17.05 -21.77
C GLN A 196 -29.48 16.27 -21.45
N GLU A 197 -29.37 15.00 -21.06
CA GLU A 197 -30.52 14.12 -20.82
C GLU A 197 -31.13 14.30 -19.43
N LYS A 198 -30.31 14.50 -18.40
CA LYS A 198 -30.72 14.50 -16.97
C LYS A 198 -30.64 15.87 -16.31
N GLY A 199 -30.14 16.89 -17.00
CA GLY A 199 -30.01 18.26 -16.51
C GLY A 199 -28.58 18.63 -16.14
N LEU A 200 -28.34 19.95 -15.98
CA LEU A 200 -27.01 20.51 -15.73
C LEU A 200 -26.34 19.85 -14.50
N ASN A 201 -25.09 19.42 -14.68
CA ASN A 201 -24.27 18.75 -13.67
C ASN A 201 -24.77 17.36 -13.22
N ALA A 202 -25.71 16.75 -13.91
CA ALA A 202 -26.15 15.38 -13.59
C ALA A 202 -24.99 14.37 -13.65
N ALA A 203 -24.04 14.57 -14.57
CA ALA A 203 -22.87 13.70 -14.70
C ALA A 203 -21.95 13.70 -13.46
N LEU A 204 -22.00 14.73 -12.60
CA LEU A 204 -21.22 14.76 -11.35
C LEU A 204 -21.70 13.73 -10.32
N PHE A 205 -22.93 13.24 -10.45
CA PHE A 205 -23.56 12.31 -9.52
C PHE A 205 -23.51 10.85 -10.01
N GLU A 206 -22.94 10.62 -11.18
CA GLU A 206 -22.79 9.31 -11.77
C GLU A 206 -21.45 8.69 -11.36
N ASP A 207 -21.40 7.36 -11.28
CA ASP A 207 -20.18 6.63 -10.92
C ASP A 207 -19.07 6.92 -11.94
N PRO A 208 -17.89 7.39 -11.51
CA PRO A 208 -16.73 7.59 -12.39
C PRO A 208 -16.36 6.35 -13.23
N LEU A 209 -16.65 5.12 -12.76
CA LEU A 209 -16.44 3.89 -13.55
C LEU A 209 -17.34 3.76 -14.78
N LEU A 210 -18.48 4.46 -14.82
CA LEU A 210 -19.32 4.49 -16.03
C LEU A 210 -18.56 5.04 -17.23
N TYR A 211 -17.48 5.80 -16.97
CA TYR A 211 -16.67 6.47 -17.97
C TYR A 211 -15.19 6.05 -17.92
N ASP A 212 -14.72 5.58 -16.76
CA ASP A 212 -13.36 5.11 -16.53
C ASP A 212 -13.35 3.60 -16.29
N TYR A 213 -12.98 2.82 -17.29
CA TYR A 213 -13.04 1.36 -17.22
C TYR A 213 -12.03 0.74 -16.21
N LYS A 214 -11.11 1.53 -15.63
CA LYS A 214 -10.03 1.05 -14.77
C LYS A 214 -9.66 2.09 -13.70
N TYR A 215 -9.78 1.76 -12.41
CA TYR A 215 -9.05 2.50 -11.38
C TYR A 215 -7.57 2.13 -11.52
N GLY A 216 -6.71 3.08 -11.87
CA GLY A 216 -5.27 2.82 -12.02
C GLY A 216 -4.42 3.21 -10.80
N THR A 217 -5.05 3.40 -9.62
CA THR A 217 -4.34 3.70 -8.37
C THR A 217 -3.32 2.60 -8.07
N VAL A 218 -2.11 2.99 -7.70
CA VAL A 218 -1.02 2.06 -7.41
C VAL A 218 -0.76 2.01 -5.92
N GLY A 219 -0.24 0.89 -5.44
CA GLY A 219 0.12 0.78 -4.04
C GLY A 219 0.91 -0.47 -3.73
N ALA A 220 1.53 -0.45 -2.55
CA ALA A 220 2.40 -1.51 -2.07
C ALA A 220 2.24 -1.69 -0.56
N VAL A 221 2.33 -2.93 -0.10
CA VAL A 221 2.46 -3.27 1.32
C VAL A 221 3.57 -4.29 1.50
N ALA A 222 4.34 -4.17 2.58
CA ALA A 222 5.45 -5.09 2.83
C ALA A 222 5.58 -5.41 4.31
N VAL A 223 6.18 -6.57 4.59
CA VAL A 223 6.76 -6.93 5.89
C VAL A 223 8.26 -7.17 5.70
N ASP A 224 9.09 -6.59 6.57
CA ASP A 224 10.53 -6.82 6.56
C ASP A 224 10.95 -8.03 7.40
N SER A 225 12.23 -8.39 7.40
CA SER A 225 12.76 -9.53 8.16
C SER A 225 12.69 -9.37 9.68
N ARG A 226 12.38 -8.16 10.16
CA ARG A 226 12.17 -7.85 11.59
C ARG A 226 10.68 -7.87 11.96
N GLY A 227 9.78 -8.12 11.00
CA GLY A 227 8.34 -8.14 11.21
C GLY A 227 7.69 -6.75 11.18
N ASN A 228 8.41 -5.71 10.71
CA ASN A 228 7.81 -4.39 10.57
C ASN A 228 7.02 -4.30 9.26
N VAL A 229 5.80 -3.79 9.34
CA VAL A 229 4.95 -3.61 8.17
C VAL A 229 4.90 -2.16 7.73
N ALA A 230 4.72 -1.94 6.43
CA ALA A 230 4.56 -0.60 5.86
C ALA A 230 3.57 -0.64 4.69
N ALA A 231 2.96 0.50 4.41
CA ALA A 231 2.02 0.68 3.30
C ALA A 231 2.28 1.99 2.55
N ALA A 232 2.06 1.97 1.24
CA ALA A 232 2.19 3.11 0.34
C ALA A 232 1.12 3.07 -0.74
N THR A 233 0.51 4.21 -1.06
CA THR A 233 -0.50 4.33 -2.12
C THR A 233 -0.31 5.66 -2.87
N SER A 234 -0.45 5.64 -4.20
CA SER A 234 -0.30 6.82 -5.06
C SER A 234 -1.31 6.80 -6.21
N THR A 235 -1.81 7.98 -6.61
CA THR A 235 -2.85 8.10 -7.63
C THR A 235 -2.82 9.44 -8.37
N GLY A 236 -3.32 9.46 -9.61
CA GLY A 236 -3.78 10.68 -10.28
C GLY A 236 -5.24 11.05 -9.97
N GLY A 237 -5.96 10.21 -9.21
CA GLY A 237 -7.38 10.36 -8.93
C GLY A 237 -8.26 9.94 -10.11
N SER A 238 -9.51 10.39 -10.13
CA SER A 238 -10.45 10.00 -11.21
C SER A 238 -10.28 10.86 -12.46
N THR A 239 -10.48 10.27 -13.63
CA THR A 239 -10.55 11.01 -14.89
C THR A 239 -11.71 12.01 -14.88
N ASN A 240 -11.49 13.21 -15.41
CA ASN A 240 -12.44 14.33 -15.41
C ASN A 240 -12.82 14.80 -14.00
N LYS A 241 -11.95 14.60 -12.99
CA LYS A 241 -12.21 15.15 -11.65
C LYS A 241 -12.24 16.69 -11.66
N HIS A 242 -13.07 17.24 -10.76
CA HIS A 242 -13.33 18.67 -10.64
C HIS A 242 -12.79 19.23 -9.31
N TYR A 243 -12.55 20.54 -9.29
CA TYR A 243 -12.41 21.36 -8.07
C TYR A 243 -11.37 20.87 -7.03
N GLY A 244 -10.28 20.25 -7.49
CA GLY A 244 -9.26 19.72 -6.57
C GLY A 244 -9.74 18.51 -5.76
N ARG A 245 -10.63 17.68 -6.33
CA ARG A 245 -11.13 16.45 -5.68
C ARG A 245 -9.98 15.57 -5.20
N ILE A 246 -10.07 15.19 -3.93
CA ILE A 246 -9.13 14.28 -3.25
C ILE A 246 -9.82 12.93 -3.02
N GLY A 247 -9.13 11.85 -3.41
CA GLY A 247 -9.61 10.47 -3.22
C GLY A 247 -9.16 9.84 -1.89
N ASP A 248 -9.26 8.52 -1.80
CA ASP A 248 -8.87 7.72 -0.63
C ASP A 248 -7.35 7.61 -0.44
N SER A 249 -6.59 7.56 -1.54
CA SER A 249 -5.15 7.26 -1.54
C SER A 249 -4.27 8.09 -0.58
N PRO A 250 -4.49 9.41 -0.38
CA PRO A 250 -3.70 10.19 0.57
C PRO A 250 -4.28 10.20 2.00
N ILE A 251 -5.44 9.58 2.22
CA ILE A 251 -6.15 9.61 3.49
C ILE A 251 -5.77 8.37 4.31
N ILE A 252 -4.96 8.58 5.36
CA ILE A 252 -4.56 7.53 6.29
C ILE A 252 -5.81 6.90 6.94
N GLY A 253 -5.93 5.58 6.83
CA GLY A 253 -7.08 4.82 7.30
C GLY A 253 -8.17 4.61 6.23
N ALA A 254 -8.12 5.29 5.09
CA ALA A 254 -8.97 4.98 3.94
C ALA A 254 -8.16 4.25 2.86
N GLY A 255 -7.18 4.96 2.26
CA GLY A 255 -6.33 4.47 1.17
C GLY A 255 -5.15 3.61 1.63
N THR A 256 -4.56 4.01 2.75
CA THR A 256 -3.27 3.50 3.24
C THR A 256 -3.32 3.38 4.76
N TYR A 257 -2.86 2.27 5.29
CA TYR A 257 -2.69 2.11 6.74
C TYR A 257 -1.64 1.05 7.07
N ALA A 258 -0.89 1.21 8.16
CA ALA A 258 0.04 0.21 8.66
C ALA A 258 0.10 0.17 10.20
N ASP A 259 0.08 -1.02 10.77
CA ASP A 259 0.25 -1.28 12.21
C ASP A 259 0.89 -2.67 12.41
N ASN A 260 2.07 -2.70 13.04
CA ASN A 260 2.82 -3.94 13.33
C ASN A 260 2.01 -4.96 14.16
N ASN A 261 1.05 -4.49 14.95
CA ASN A 261 0.20 -5.34 15.78
C ASN A 261 -0.96 -5.98 15.01
N THR A 262 -1.25 -5.49 13.80
CA THR A 262 -2.36 -5.96 12.98
C THR A 262 -1.92 -6.21 11.54
N VAL A 263 -1.92 -5.20 10.68
CA VAL A 263 -1.80 -5.34 9.23
C VAL A 263 -1.36 -4.04 8.55
N ALA A 264 -0.66 -4.16 7.41
CA ALA A 264 -0.47 -3.09 6.44
C ALA A 264 -1.39 -3.28 5.23
N ILE A 265 -2.01 -2.18 4.78
CA ILE A 265 -3.08 -2.16 3.78
C ILE A 265 -2.85 -1.03 2.78
N SER A 266 -3.07 -1.35 1.50
CA SER A 266 -3.25 -0.38 0.42
C SER A 266 -4.52 -0.70 -0.37
N THR A 267 -5.29 0.32 -0.72
CA THR A 267 -6.56 0.18 -1.44
C THR A 267 -6.56 0.84 -2.82
N THR A 268 -7.49 0.40 -3.65
CA THR A 268 -7.79 1.01 -4.96
C THR A 268 -9.27 0.87 -5.25
N GLY A 269 -9.95 1.93 -5.69
CA GLY A 269 -11.37 1.85 -6.01
C GLY A 269 -12.06 3.19 -6.12
N LEU A 270 -13.38 3.19 -5.90
CA LEU A 270 -14.20 4.40 -5.79
C LEU A 270 -13.87 5.15 -4.48
N GLY A 271 -12.91 6.09 -4.56
CA GLY A 271 -12.34 6.75 -3.39
C GLY A 271 -13.35 7.31 -2.40
N GLU A 272 -14.46 7.90 -2.86
CA GLU A 272 -15.52 8.44 -2.00
C GLU A 272 -16.11 7.39 -1.06
N VAL A 273 -16.30 6.16 -1.54
CA VAL A 273 -16.85 5.06 -0.74
C VAL A 273 -15.79 4.50 0.20
N PHE A 274 -14.54 4.41 -0.24
CA PHE A 274 -13.43 3.97 0.61
C PHE A 274 -13.16 4.95 1.76
N ILE A 275 -13.28 6.26 1.53
CA ILE A 275 -13.23 7.30 2.58
C ILE A 275 -14.40 7.12 3.55
N ARG A 276 -15.63 7.08 3.05
CA ARG A 276 -16.84 6.99 3.89
C ARG A 276 -16.89 5.70 4.72
N GLY A 277 -16.36 4.61 4.17
CA GLY A 277 -16.23 3.32 4.85
C GLY A 277 -15.00 3.19 5.73
N VAL A 278 -14.09 4.17 5.72
CA VAL A 278 -12.80 4.10 6.41
C VAL A 278 -12.07 2.78 6.11
N ALA A 279 -12.06 2.40 4.83
CA ALA A 279 -11.90 1.01 4.40
C ALA A 279 -10.63 0.32 4.92
N ALA A 280 -9.46 0.98 4.84
CA ALA A 280 -8.23 0.38 5.35
C ALA A 280 -8.28 0.19 6.88
N TYR A 281 -8.77 1.17 7.64
CA TYR A 281 -8.84 1.05 9.10
C TYR A 281 -9.98 0.12 9.57
N ASP A 282 -11.04 -0.06 8.78
CA ASP A 282 -12.10 -1.02 9.11
C ASP A 282 -11.57 -2.46 9.18
N VAL A 283 -10.70 -2.85 8.24
CA VAL A 283 -9.98 -4.14 8.29
C VAL A 283 -9.16 -4.25 9.58
N VAL A 284 -8.40 -3.20 9.91
CA VAL A 284 -7.59 -3.14 11.14
C VAL A 284 -8.48 -3.27 12.37
N ALA A 285 -9.60 -2.57 12.41
CA ALA A 285 -10.54 -2.58 13.52
C ALA A 285 -11.17 -3.97 13.73
N GLN A 286 -11.56 -4.66 12.66
CA GLN A 286 -12.09 -6.02 12.74
C GLN A 286 -11.05 -7.01 13.31
N ILE A 287 -9.80 -6.93 12.83
CA ILE A 287 -8.70 -7.76 13.36
C ILE A 287 -8.43 -7.41 14.83
N LYS A 288 -8.30 -6.12 15.15
CA LYS A 288 -7.88 -5.61 16.46
C LYS A 288 -8.94 -5.82 17.55
N TYR A 289 -10.20 -5.55 17.24
CA TYR A 289 -11.28 -5.49 18.23
C TYR A 289 -12.15 -6.74 18.22
N SER A 290 -12.18 -7.50 17.13
CA SER A 290 -13.01 -8.70 16.99
C SER A 290 -12.22 -9.97 16.70
N ASN A 291 -10.88 -9.90 16.61
CA ASN A 291 -10.02 -11.03 16.23
C ASN A 291 -10.44 -11.70 14.91
N THR A 292 -11.08 -10.94 14.02
CA THR A 292 -11.52 -11.45 12.72
C THR A 292 -10.29 -11.86 11.89
N PRO A 293 -10.28 -13.06 11.27
CA PRO A 293 -9.19 -13.47 10.40
C PRO A 293 -8.97 -12.48 9.24
N LEU A 294 -7.72 -12.23 8.86
CA LEU A 294 -7.35 -11.24 7.84
C LEU A 294 -8.17 -11.34 6.55
N ALA A 295 -8.29 -12.55 6.00
CA ALA A 295 -9.03 -12.77 4.75
C ALA A 295 -10.53 -12.47 4.87
N GLU A 296 -11.11 -12.70 6.04
CA GLU A 296 -12.51 -12.41 6.33
C GLU A 296 -12.71 -10.92 6.56
N ALA A 297 -11.82 -10.26 7.30
CA ALA A 297 -11.88 -8.81 7.56
C ALA A 297 -11.82 -8.00 6.25
N VAL A 298 -10.93 -8.38 5.32
CA VAL A 298 -10.85 -7.75 3.99
C VAL A 298 -12.12 -7.98 3.18
N MET A 299 -12.67 -9.20 3.20
CA MET A 299 -13.90 -9.51 2.46
C MET A 299 -15.12 -8.79 3.03
N ASN A 300 -15.26 -8.72 4.36
CA ASN A 300 -16.30 -7.96 5.05
C ASN A 300 -16.24 -6.48 4.66
N THR A 301 -15.05 -5.90 4.64
CA THR A 301 -14.83 -4.51 4.23
C THR A 301 -15.25 -4.29 2.78
N LEU A 302 -14.83 -5.17 1.86
CA LEU A 302 -15.22 -5.09 0.44
C LEU A 302 -16.73 -5.27 0.22
N ASN A 303 -17.39 -6.07 1.04
CA ASN A 303 -18.85 -6.22 1.03
C ASN A 303 -19.54 -4.95 1.55
N SER A 304 -19.03 -4.33 2.62
CA SER A 304 -19.52 -3.03 3.09
C SER A 304 -19.35 -1.94 2.03
N VAL A 305 -18.20 -1.87 1.36
CA VAL A 305 -17.95 -0.98 0.21
C VAL A 305 -18.97 -1.23 -0.89
N LYS A 306 -19.20 -2.49 -1.27
CA LYS A 306 -20.20 -2.87 -2.28
C LYS A 306 -21.63 -2.45 -1.89
N ASN A 307 -22.01 -2.65 -0.63
CA ASN A 307 -23.34 -2.28 -0.13
C ASN A 307 -23.57 -0.76 -0.13
N MET A 308 -22.50 0.03 -0.09
CA MET A 308 -22.54 1.49 -0.26
C MET A 308 -22.47 1.95 -1.73
N GLY A 309 -22.49 1.00 -2.68
CA GLY A 309 -22.38 1.27 -4.12
C GLY A 309 -20.96 1.43 -4.63
N GLY A 310 -19.94 1.13 -3.83
CA GLY A 310 -18.54 1.23 -4.24
C GLY A 310 -17.99 -0.07 -4.82
N THR A 311 -16.91 0.06 -5.59
CA THR A 311 -16.14 -1.06 -6.11
C THR A 311 -14.64 -0.79 -5.98
N GLY A 312 -13.83 -1.84 -5.88
CA GLY A 312 -12.38 -1.73 -5.72
C GLY A 312 -11.71 -3.01 -5.25
N GLY A 313 -10.52 -2.85 -4.68
CA GLY A 313 -9.67 -3.91 -4.17
C GLY A 313 -8.76 -3.47 -3.04
N ILE A 314 -8.26 -4.46 -2.31
CA ILE A 314 -7.43 -4.32 -1.12
C ILE A 314 -6.29 -5.35 -1.21
N ILE A 315 -5.06 -4.89 -1.03
CA ILE A 315 -3.92 -5.75 -0.69
C ILE A 315 -3.59 -5.56 0.79
N ALA A 316 -3.31 -6.65 1.49
CA ALA A 316 -3.04 -6.61 2.92
C ALA A 316 -2.02 -7.66 3.34
N ILE A 317 -1.14 -7.31 4.29
CA ILE A 317 -0.13 -8.21 4.85
C ILE A 317 0.07 -7.96 6.35
N ASP A 318 0.15 -9.03 7.15
CA ASP A 318 0.46 -8.95 8.58
C ASP A 318 1.97 -9.10 8.88
N SER A 319 2.37 -8.86 10.12
CA SER A 319 3.76 -8.97 10.59
C SER A 319 4.33 -10.40 10.55
N LYS A 320 3.49 -11.41 10.29
CA LYS A 320 3.88 -12.82 10.12
C LYS A 320 4.03 -13.20 8.64
N GLY A 321 3.71 -12.28 7.72
CA GLY A 321 3.74 -12.50 6.28
C GLY A 321 2.50 -13.21 5.73
N ASN A 322 1.42 -13.36 6.52
CA ASN A 322 0.13 -13.77 5.98
C ASN A 322 -0.45 -12.61 5.17
N PHE A 323 -0.98 -12.91 3.98
CA PHE A 323 -1.40 -11.85 3.08
C PHE A 323 -2.66 -12.23 2.29
N VAL A 324 -3.35 -11.20 1.79
CA VAL A 324 -4.46 -11.34 0.86
C VAL A 324 -4.42 -10.24 -0.20
N MET A 325 -4.99 -10.54 -1.38
CA MET A 325 -5.20 -9.57 -2.45
C MET A 325 -6.61 -9.78 -3.03
N GLN A 326 -7.60 -9.15 -2.43
CA GLN A 326 -9.02 -9.36 -2.74
C GLN A 326 -9.62 -8.11 -3.39
N PHE A 327 -10.65 -8.30 -4.21
CA PHE A 327 -11.34 -7.23 -4.92
C PHE A 327 -12.75 -7.68 -5.30
N ASN A 328 -13.65 -6.71 -5.47
CA ASN A 328 -15.03 -6.93 -5.91
C ASN A 328 -15.30 -6.44 -7.34
N THR A 329 -14.24 -6.06 -8.06
CA THR A 329 -14.21 -5.72 -9.50
C THR A 329 -13.96 -6.97 -10.36
N LYS A 330 -13.96 -6.84 -11.69
CA LYS A 330 -13.66 -7.96 -12.60
C LYS A 330 -12.16 -8.32 -12.68
N GLY A 331 -11.30 -7.35 -12.37
CA GLY A 331 -9.87 -7.57 -12.26
C GLY A 331 -9.17 -6.54 -11.38
N MET A 332 -7.94 -6.86 -11.01
CA MET A 332 -7.00 -6.01 -10.30
C MET A 332 -5.57 -6.42 -10.68
N PHE A 333 -4.81 -5.49 -11.27
CA PHE A 333 -3.37 -5.67 -11.49
C PHE A 333 -2.71 -5.84 -10.13
N ARG A 334 -2.11 -7.00 -9.87
CA ARG A 334 -1.55 -7.32 -8.55
C ARG A 334 -0.37 -8.26 -8.64
N GLY A 335 0.46 -8.27 -7.60
CA GLY A 335 1.51 -9.25 -7.48
C GLY A 335 2.14 -9.32 -6.10
N THR A 336 2.94 -10.36 -5.88
CA THR A 336 3.69 -10.58 -4.66
C THR A 336 5.06 -11.16 -4.96
N ILE A 337 6.02 -10.87 -4.09
CA ILE A 337 7.36 -11.48 -4.09
C ILE A 337 7.74 -11.76 -2.63
N GLY A 338 8.23 -12.98 -2.37
CA GLY A 338 8.71 -13.39 -1.06
C GLY A 338 10.21 -13.64 -1.07
N GLN A 339 10.69 -14.39 -0.07
CA GLN A 339 12.12 -14.74 0.06
C GLN A 339 12.71 -15.46 -1.15
N ASP A 340 11.90 -16.24 -1.87
CA ASP A 340 12.31 -16.99 -3.06
C ASP A 340 12.77 -16.10 -4.22
N GLY A 341 12.46 -14.80 -4.17
CA GLY A 341 12.80 -13.85 -5.22
C GLY A 341 12.05 -14.09 -6.52
N ILE A 342 10.96 -14.87 -6.50
CA ILE A 342 10.17 -15.18 -7.68
C ILE A 342 8.92 -14.29 -7.67
N PRO A 343 8.82 -13.27 -8.54
CA PRO A 343 7.64 -12.44 -8.60
C PRO A 343 6.45 -13.20 -9.20
N GLN A 344 5.34 -13.22 -8.48
CA GLN A 344 4.06 -13.77 -8.92
C GLN A 344 3.10 -12.62 -9.21
N VAL A 345 2.51 -12.60 -10.40
CA VAL A 345 1.61 -11.52 -10.83
C VAL A 345 0.30 -12.10 -11.36
N ALA A 346 -0.79 -11.37 -11.17
CA ALA A 346 -2.11 -11.72 -11.65
C ALA A 346 -2.91 -10.44 -11.98
N ILE A 347 -3.92 -10.58 -12.84
CA ILE A 347 -4.73 -9.44 -13.31
C ILE A 347 -6.21 -9.74 -13.14
N PHE A 348 -6.67 -10.87 -13.67
CA PHE A 348 -8.09 -11.18 -13.69
C PHE A 348 -8.60 -11.69 -12.34
N GLY A 349 -9.91 -11.51 -12.12
CA GLY A 349 -10.67 -12.17 -11.08
C GLY A 349 -10.84 -13.67 -11.35
N PRO A 350 -11.18 -14.44 -10.30
CA PRO A 350 -11.57 -15.85 -10.44
C PRO A 350 -12.86 -16.03 -11.24
#